data_AF-A0A166CH84-F1
#
_entry.id   AF-A0A166CH84-F1
#
_cell.length_a   1.000
_cell.length_b   1.000
_cell.length_c   1.000
_cell.angle_alpha   90.00
_cell.angle_beta   90.00
_cell.angle_gamma   90.00
#
_symmetry.space_group_name_H-M   'P 1'
#
loop_
_entity.id
_entity.type
_entity.pdbx_description
1 polymer ?
#
loop_
_entity_poly.entity_id
_entity_poly.type
_entity_poly.pdbx_seq_one_letter_code
_entity_poly.pdbx_strand_id
1 'polypeptide(L)'
;MDEHIIEAMGKARVVIMDGKVVEVGDPKIDYCPLFHKHRGIEKIDKDTIKENMEFRIRDFGMCTPNREIEMKDLLSFGVSETVSTLLDDKILDCAVMVCDGCGTVLVKNGKNAQGIGGRVSGYIKTSPIKEIIEKVGEDNVLDPETAIIDQIAGTKLAIKKGFKNIVTTITKGTDAKKLRELEKEYDDVNIYIFSVHSSGISDDEAKQLSKHCDVSTGCASKAMRNIGEKESVLKIGESIPIFACSQAGKEFLERRIEKIGERPKKDPNPPKPLL
;
A
#
# COMPACT_ATOMS: atom_id res chain seq x y z
N MET A 1 19.15 -17.48 -1.16
CA MET A 1 19.29 -16.34 -0.26
C MET A 1 18.25 -15.35 -0.70
N ASP A 2 17.24 -15.17 0.13
CA ASP A 2 16.18 -14.19 -0.10
C ASP A 2 16.69 -12.80 0.32
N GLU A 3 16.43 -11.81 -0.52
CA GLU A 3 16.76 -10.41 -0.26
C GLU A 3 15.52 -9.56 -0.47
N HIS A 4 15.20 -8.75 0.53
CA HIS A 4 14.07 -7.82 0.51
C HIS A 4 14.56 -6.42 0.86
N ILE A 5 14.28 -5.45 0.00
CA ILE A 5 14.62 -4.04 0.20
C ILE A 5 13.31 -3.27 0.32
N ILE A 6 13.17 -2.54 1.42
CA ILE A 6 11.94 -1.81 1.73
C ILE A 6 12.23 -0.36 2.08
N GLU A 7 11.30 0.52 1.73
CA GLU A 7 11.12 1.82 2.34
C GLU A 7 10.21 1.66 3.58
N ALA A 8 10.86 1.57 4.74
CA ALA A 8 10.23 1.35 6.03
C ALA A 8 9.69 2.66 6.63
N MET A 9 9.30 2.59 7.91
CA MET A 9 8.96 3.79 8.67
C MET A 9 10.13 4.78 8.66
N GLY A 10 9.83 6.07 8.75
CA GLY A 10 10.86 7.10 8.63
C GLY A 10 11.29 7.41 7.19
N LYS A 11 10.70 6.76 6.17
CA LYS A 11 11.24 6.75 4.79
C LYS A 11 12.67 6.17 4.75
N ALA A 12 12.99 5.30 5.70
CA ALA A 12 14.30 4.68 5.80
C ALA A 12 14.38 3.45 4.89
N ARG A 13 15.51 3.29 4.20
CA ARG A 13 15.80 2.06 3.48
C ARG A 13 16.17 0.97 4.50
N VAL A 14 15.56 -0.20 4.39
CA VAL A 14 15.90 -1.37 5.20
C VAL A 14 16.15 -2.57 4.28
N VAL A 15 17.15 -3.37 4.61
CA VAL A 15 17.44 -4.64 3.95
C VAL A 15 17.21 -5.78 4.91
N ILE A 16 16.41 -6.75 4.47
CA ILE A 16 16.20 -8.02 5.16
C ILE A 16 16.76 -9.14 4.28
N MET A 17 17.59 -9.98 4.88
CA MET A 17 18.13 -11.19 4.25
C MET A 17 17.94 -12.38 5.18
N ASP A 18 17.42 -13.49 4.66
CA ASP A 18 17.16 -14.72 5.42
C ASP A 18 16.40 -14.44 6.74
N GLY A 19 15.36 -13.61 6.66
CA GLY A 19 14.54 -13.19 7.80
C GLY A 19 15.26 -12.33 8.86
N LYS A 20 16.40 -11.72 8.54
CA LYS A 20 17.17 -10.87 9.46
C LYS A 20 17.36 -9.47 8.90
N VAL A 21 17.20 -8.45 9.74
CA VAL A 21 17.51 -7.06 9.40
C VAL A 21 19.03 -6.89 9.36
N VAL A 22 19.58 -6.70 8.16
CA VAL A 22 21.05 -6.56 7.96
C VAL A 22 21.48 -5.12 7.74
N GLU A 23 20.57 -4.24 7.32
CA GLU A 23 20.86 -2.82 7.09
C GLU A 23 19.65 -1.96 7.45
N VAL A 24 19.91 -0.82 8.11
CA VAL A 24 18.92 0.24 8.36
C VAL A 24 19.55 1.59 8.01
N GLY A 25 18.96 2.27 7.04
CA GLY A 25 19.32 3.61 6.61
C GLY A 25 18.79 4.69 7.55
N ASP A 26 19.29 5.91 7.40
CA ASP A 26 18.85 7.04 8.21
C ASP A 26 17.39 7.44 7.88
N PRO A 27 16.53 7.62 8.90
CA PRO A 27 15.19 8.14 8.68
C PRO A 27 15.24 9.62 8.30
N LYS A 28 14.27 10.01 7.48
CA LYS A 28 13.99 11.41 7.13
C LYS A 28 12.82 12.00 7.94
N ILE A 29 12.08 11.15 8.64
CA ILE A 29 10.90 11.50 9.44
C ILE A 29 11.18 11.01 10.87
N ASP A 30 11.09 11.89 11.85
CA ASP A 30 11.38 11.63 13.27
C ASP A 30 10.16 11.17 14.07
N TYR A 31 8.95 11.41 13.56
CA TYR A 31 7.70 11.09 14.24
C TYR A 31 6.61 10.71 13.25
N CYS A 32 5.82 9.70 13.58
CA CYS A 32 4.61 9.37 12.84
C CYS A 32 3.48 8.97 13.81
N PRO A 33 2.31 9.62 13.72
CA PRO A 33 1.18 9.38 14.62
C PRO A 33 0.65 7.94 14.56
N LEU A 34 0.76 7.28 13.39
CA LEU A 34 0.34 5.90 13.23
C LEU A 34 1.23 4.96 14.05
N PHE A 35 2.55 5.18 14.00
CA PHE A 35 3.51 4.38 14.76
C PHE A 35 3.46 4.70 16.26
N HIS A 36 3.27 5.97 16.63
CA HIS A 36 3.05 6.34 18.03
C HIS A 36 1.82 5.61 18.60
N LYS A 37 0.67 5.73 17.93
CA LYS A 37 -0.59 5.15 18.42
C LYS A 37 -0.56 3.63 18.53
N HIS A 38 0.02 2.94 17.55
CA HIS A 38 -0.07 1.47 17.45
C HIS A 38 1.16 0.72 17.97
N ARG A 39 2.29 1.43 18.18
CA ARG A 39 3.56 0.83 18.61
C ARG A 39 4.24 1.59 19.75
N GLY A 40 3.69 2.71 20.21
CA GLY A 40 4.30 3.52 21.28
C GLY A 40 5.61 4.20 20.86
N ILE A 41 5.87 4.31 19.55
CA ILE A 41 7.13 4.88 19.05
C ILE A 41 7.03 6.40 19.07
N GLU A 42 7.72 7.02 20.03
CA GLU A 42 7.76 8.49 20.19
C GLU A 42 8.78 9.17 19.26
N LYS A 43 9.86 8.47 18.93
CA LYS A 43 10.92 8.94 18.03
C LYS A 43 11.32 7.83 17.07
N ILE A 44 11.50 8.19 15.80
CA ILE A 44 11.95 7.30 14.74
C ILE A 44 13.45 7.56 14.51
N ASP A 45 14.26 6.54 14.79
CA ASP A 45 15.70 6.45 14.57
C ASP A 45 16.05 5.03 14.07
N LYS A 46 17.32 4.77 13.79
CA LYS A 46 17.76 3.47 13.24
C LYS A 46 17.42 2.29 14.17
N ASP A 47 17.56 2.48 15.46
CA ASP A 47 17.34 1.42 16.45
C ASP A 47 15.85 1.08 16.54
N THR A 48 14.99 2.08 16.69
CA THR A 48 13.53 1.88 16.71
C THR A 48 12.99 1.32 15.39
N ILE A 49 13.57 1.70 14.24
CA ILE A 49 13.25 1.09 12.95
C ILE A 49 13.63 -0.39 12.96
N LYS A 50 14.86 -0.72 13.35
CA LYS A 50 15.34 -2.10 13.40
C LYS A 50 14.44 -2.96 14.29
N GLU A 51 14.17 -2.50 15.50
CA GLU A 51 13.29 -3.18 16.46
C GLU A 51 11.88 -3.38 15.91
N ASN A 52 11.32 -2.36 15.23
CA ASN A 52 10.01 -2.48 14.60
C ASN A 52 10.01 -3.55 13.49
N MET A 53 11.05 -3.58 12.67
CA MET A 53 11.17 -4.56 11.59
C MET A 53 11.34 -5.98 12.12
N GLU A 54 12.21 -6.17 13.11
CA GLU A 54 12.38 -7.46 13.78
C GLU A 54 11.11 -7.91 14.51
N PHE A 55 10.35 -6.97 15.10
CA PHE A 55 9.04 -7.28 15.65
C PHE A 55 8.09 -7.81 14.57
N ARG A 56 8.00 -7.18 13.40
CA ARG A 56 7.13 -7.64 12.30
C ARG A 56 7.52 -9.01 11.76
N ILE A 57 8.82 -9.27 11.65
CA ILE A 57 9.37 -10.57 11.28
C ILE A 57 8.90 -11.63 12.30
N ARG A 58 9.05 -11.36 13.60
CA ARG A 58 8.62 -12.30 14.66
C ARG A 58 7.10 -12.47 14.74
N ASP A 59 6.35 -11.39 14.56
CA ASP A 59 4.92 -11.34 14.84
C ASP A 59 4.07 -11.96 13.73
N PHE A 60 4.41 -11.73 12.46
CA PHE A 60 3.63 -12.26 11.33
C PHE A 60 4.49 -12.85 10.20
N GLY A 61 5.77 -13.08 10.45
CA GLY A 61 6.66 -13.75 9.50
C GLY A 61 7.05 -12.89 8.29
N MET A 62 7.02 -11.56 8.40
CA MET A 62 7.43 -10.65 7.31
C MET A 62 8.76 -11.07 6.69
N CYS A 63 8.82 -11.20 5.36
CA CYS A 63 10.01 -11.61 4.60
C CYS A 63 10.57 -12.98 5.03
N THR A 64 9.68 -13.94 5.35
CA THR A 64 10.06 -15.32 5.70
C THR A 64 9.01 -16.32 5.17
N PRO A 65 9.34 -17.63 5.10
CA PRO A 65 8.35 -18.68 4.81
C PRO A 65 7.13 -18.73 5.76
N ASN A 66 7.28 -18.17 6.97
CA ASN A 66 6.23 -18.13 7.98
C ASN A 66 5.25 -16.96 7.81
N ARG A 67 5.34 -16.20 6.71
CA ARG A 67 4.46 -15.06 6.45
C ARG A 67 2.97 -15.43 6.57
N GLU A 68 2.25 -14.69 7.39
CA GLU A 68 0.79 -14.74 7.46
C GLU A 68 0.20 -13.91 6.31
N ILE A 69 -0.49 -14.55 5.36
CA ILE A 69 -1.08 -13.85 4.21
C ILE A 69 -2.53 -13.43 4.44
N GLU A 70 -3.20 -13.98 5.46
CA GLU A 70 -4.56 -13.65 5.87
C GLU A 70 -4.56 -12.93 7.21
N MET A 71 -5.07 -11.70 7.26
CA MET A 71 -5.18 -10.94 8.51
C MET A 71 -6.52 -10.23 8.60
N LYS A 72 -6.85 -9.75 9.80
CA LYS A 72 -7.97 -8.82 10.03
C LYS A 72 -7.47 -7.38 9.93
N ASP A 73 -8.40 -6.45 9.79
CA ASP A 73 -8.13 -5.02 9.83
C ASP A 73 -7.29 -4.64 11.05
N LEU A 74 -6.15 -4.00 10.82
CA LEU A 74 -5.34 -3.41 11.90
C LEU A 74 -5.78 -1.98 12.19
N LEU A 75 -6.09 -1.22 11.13
CA LEU A 75 -6.52 0.17 11.23
C LEU A 75 -8.00 0.29 10.94
N SER A 76 -8.62 1.36 11.46
CA SER A 76 -10.00 1.69 11.09
C SER A 76 -10.10 2.13 9.63
N PHE A 77 -9.06 2.81 9.11
CA PHE A 77 -9.07 3.41 7.79
C PHE A 77 -7.67 3.40 7.16
N GLY A 78 -7.61 3.08 5.86
CA GLY A 78 -6.37 2.88 5.12
C GLY A 78 -6.65 2.37 3.71
N VAL A 79 -5.62 2.31 2.87
CA VAL A 79 -5.75 1.77 1.50
C VAL A 79 -6.13 0.29 1.55
N SER A 80 -5.40 -0.51 2.32
CA SER A 80 -5.66 -1.95 2.42
C SER A 80 -7.05 -2.24 3.00
N GLU A 81 -7.49 -1.44 3.97
CA GLU A 81 -8.78 -1.53 4.65
C GLU A 81 -9.93 -1.20 3.70
N THR A 82 -9.72 -0.20 2.86
CA THR A 82 -10.66 0.17 1.80
C THR A 82 -10.73 -0.94 0.76
N VAL A 83 -9.59 -1.40 0.22
CA VAL A 83 -9.55 -2.52 -0.74
C VAL A 83 -10.20 -3.77 -0.16
N SER A 84 -9.93 -4.10 1.10
CA SER A 84 -10.55 -5.22 1.81
C SER A 84 -12.07 -5.12 1.83
N THR A 85 -12.58 -3.93 2.16
CA THR A 85 -14.01 -3.64 2.15
C THR A 85 -14.62 -3.83 0.77
N LEU A 86 -14.00 -3.28 -0.25
CA LEU A 86 -14.52 -3.33 -1.62
C LEU A 86 -14.49 -4.74 -2.23
N LEU A 87 -13.48 -5.55 -1.89
CA LEU A 87 -13.42 -6.96 -2.30
C LEU A 87 -14.51 -7.78 -1.60
N ASP A 88 -14.67 -7.63 -0.29
CA ASP A 88 -15.70 -8.35 0.47
C ASP A 88 -17.13 -8.00 0.00
N ASP A 89 -17.35 -6.73 -0.34
CA ASP A 89 -18.61 -6.22 -0.87
C ASP A 89 -18.81 -6.50 -2.35
N LYS A 90 -17.82 -7.14 -3.02
CA LYS A 90 -17.84 -7.47 -4.45
C LYS A 90 -18.01 -6.25 -5.37
N ILE A 91 -17.55 -5.09 -4.90
CA ILE A 91 -17.40 -3.88 -5.74
C ILE A 91 -16.15 -4.03 -6.62
N LEU A 92 -15.12 -4.69 -6.09
CA LEU A 92 -13.93 -5.09 -6.83
C LEU A 92 -13.92 -6.59 -7.03
N ASP A 93 -13.47 -7.04 -8.20
CA ASP A 93 -13.23 -8.46 -8.48
C ASP A 93 -11.83 -8.89 -8.04
N CYS A 94 -10.86 -7.98 -8.16
CA CYS A 94 -9.45 -8.25 -7.91
C CYS A 94 -8.69 -6.98 -7.50
N ALA A 95 -7.66 -7.17 -6.69
CA ALA A 95 -6.66 -6.16 -6.36
C ALA A 95 -5.26 -6.62 -6.80
N VAL A 96 -4.51 -5.74 -7.44
CA VAL A 96 -3.10 -5.92 -7.77
C VAL A 96 -2.28 -5.22 -6.70
N MET A 97 -1.50 -6.00 -5.95
CA MET A 97 -0.74 -5.56 -4.77
C MET A 97 0.69 -6.10 -4.78
N VAL A 98 1.52 -5.68 -3.82
CA VAL A 98 2.88 -6.20 -3.63
C VAL A 98 2.97 -7.03 -2.36
N CYS A 99 3.52 -8.23 -2.44
CA CYS A 99 3.72 -9.15 -1.32
C CYS A 99 5.20 -9.58 -1.23
N ASP A 100 5.77 -9.55 -0.02
CA ASP A 100 7.07 -10.17 0.26
C ASP A 100 7.05 -11.65 -0.12
N GLY A 101 8.10 -12.11 -0.80
CA GLY A 101 8.18 -13.48 -1.29
C GLY A 101 7.50 -13.73 -2.63
N CYS A 102 6.69 -12.79 -3.14
CA CYS A 102 5.92 -12.99 -4.38
C CYS A 102 6.03 -11.86 -5.41
N GLY A 103 6.40 -10.64 -5.00
CA GLY A 103 6.39 -9.49 -5.91
C GLY A 103 4.97 -9.01 -6.17
N THR A 104 4.61 -8.81 -7.44
CA THR A 104 3.23 -8.45 -7.82
C THR A 104 2.29 -9.66 -7.70
N VAL A 105 1.16 -9.47 -7.00
CA VAL A 105 0.17 -10.52 -6.76
C VAL A 105 -1.25 -10.03 -7.01
N LEU A 106 -2.13 -10.97 -7.40
CA LEU A 106 -3.57 -10.79 -7.52
C LEU A 106 -4.28 -11.25 -6.25
N VAL A 107 -5.11 -10.38 -5.68
CA VAL A 107 -5.80 -10.57 -4.41
C VAL A 107 -7.30 -10.48 -4.61
N LYS A 108 -8.06 -11.45 -4.07
CA LYS A 108 -9.49 -11.62 -4.39
C LYS A 108 -10.42 -11.61 -3.17
N ASN A 109 -9.87 -11.38 -1.98
CA ASN A 109 -10.64 -11.32 -0.74
C ASN A 109 -10.01 -10.34 0.25
N GLY A 110 -10.81 -9.82 1.19
CA GLY A 110 -10.34 -8.78 2.10
C GLY A 110 -9.27 -9.22 3.10
N LYS A 111 -9.32 -10.48 3.57
CA LYS A 111 -8.30 -11.01 4.49
C LYS A 111 -6.91 -11.04 3.87
N ASN A 112 -6.81 -11.44 2.60
CA ASN A 112 -5.56 -11.43 1.85
C ASN A 112 -5.09 -9.99 1.62
N ALA A 113 -6.01 -9.07 1.29
CA ALA A 113 -5.66 -7.65 1.12
C ALA A 113 -5.08 -7.05 2.42
N GLN A 114 -5.62 -7.44 3.58
CA GLN A 114 -5.10 -7.06 4.89
C GLN A 114 -3.76 -7.70 5.20
N GLY A 115 -3.63 -9.02 5.02
CA GLY A 115 -2.39 -9.70 5.31
C GLY A 115 -1.24 -9.21 4.43
N ILE A 116 -1.51 -8.91 3.16
CA ILE A 116 -0.53 -8.42 2.20
C ILE A 116 -0.26 -6.91 2.38
N GLY A 117 -1.28 -6.09 2.61
CA GLY A 117 -1.14 -4.62 2.56
C GLY A 117 -1.17 -3.89 3.91
N GLY A 118 -1.88 -4.42 4.92
CA GLY A 118 -2.27 -3.64 6.11
C GLY A 118 -1.15 -3.31 7.08
N ARG A 119 -0.05 -4.07 7.03
CA ARG A 119 1.09 -3.93 7.96
C ARG A 119 2.42 -3.72 7.25
N VAL A 120 2.35 -3.41 5.96
CA VAL A 120 3.48 -3.54 5.05
C VAL A 120 4.11 -2.19 4.70
N SER A 121 5.43 -2.23 4.52
CA SER A 121 6.27 -1.11 4.10
C SER A 121 6.41 -1.09 2.58
N GLY A 122 6.90 0.00 2.00
CA GLY A 122 7.00 0.11 0.54
C GLY A 122 8.09 -0.82 0.02
N TYR A 123 7.75 -1.93 -0.64
CA TYR A 123 8.76 -2.82 -1.23
C TYR A 123 9.43 -2.17 -2.44
N ILE A 124 10.75 -2.07 -2.40
CA ILE A 124 11.59 -1.67 -3.52
C ILE A 124 12.04 -2.92 -4.29
N LYS A 125 12.36 -3.99 -3.57
CA LYS A 125 12.75 -5.30 -4.10
C LYS A 125 12.28 -6.39 -3.15
N THR A 126 11.94 -7.54 -3.70
CA THR A 126 11.74 -8.79 -2.97
C THR A 126 12.33 -9.93 -3.77
N SER A 127 12.57 -11.06 -3.12
CA SER A 127 12.97 -12.31 -3.74
C SER A 127 11.85 -13.35 -3.60
N PRO A 128 11.79 -14.39 -4.45
CA PRO A 128 10.83 -15.48 -4.32
C PRO A 128 10.98 -16.23 -3.00
N ILE A 129 9.85 -16.49 -2.34
CA ILE A 129 9.76 -17.43 -1.22
C ILE A 129 8.66 -18.44 -1.59
N LYS A 130 9.08 -19.68 -1.84
CA LYS A 130 8.23 -20.74 -2.39
C LYS A 130 6.97 -20.97 -1.54
N GLU A 131 7.13 -21.02 -0.22
CA GLU A 131 6.02 -21.25 0.71
C GLU A 131 4.97 -20.13 0.65
N ILE A 132 5.38 -18.89 0.32
CA ILE A 132 4.45 -17.76 0.24
C ILE A 132 3.78 -17.74 -1.12
N ILE A 133 4.50 -18.07 -2.19
CA ILE A 133 3.95 -18.26 -3.54
C ILE A 133 2.86 -19.34 -3.51
N GLU A 134 3.12 -20.47 -2.85
CA GLU A 134 2.15 -21.57 -2.68
C GLU A 134 0.91 -21.10 -1.90
N LYS A 135 1.09 -20.35 -0.81
CA LYS A 135 -0.01 -19.78 -0.02
C LYS A 135 -0.87 -18.78 -0.81
N VAL A 136 -0.24 -17.91 -1.61
CA VAL A 136 -0.94 -16.95 -2.49
C VAL A 136 -1.60 -17.66 -3.69
N GLY A 137 -1.04 -18.79 -4.08
CA GLY A 137 -1.37 -19.53 -5.29
C GLY A 137 -0.54 -19.00 -6.45
N GLU A 138 0.27 -19.89 -7.04
CA GLU A 138 1.21 -19.57 -8.12
C GLU A 138 0.56 -18.83 -9.29
N ASP A 139 -0.65 -19.23 -9.66
CA ASP A 139 -1.48 -18.58 -10.68
C ASP A 139 -1.84 -17.12 -10.39
N ASN A 140 -1.75 -16.68 -9.13
CA ASN A 140 -2.03 -15.31 -8.71
C ASN A 140 -0.76 -14.47 -8.56
N VAL A 141 0.42 -15.04 -8.78
CA VAL A 141 1.70 -14.34 -8.74
C VAL A 141 2.10 -13.99 -10.17
N LEU A 142 2.57 -12.75 -10.39
CA LEU A 142 2.93 -12.30 -11.73
C LEU A 142 4.09 -13.10 -12.32
N ASP A 143 5.13 -13.31 -11.52
CA ASP A 143 6.31 -14.08 -11.86
C ASP A 143 6.83 -14.80 -10.61
N PRO A 144 6.44 -16.07 -10.39
CA PRO A 144 6.89 -16.87 -9.26
C PRO A 144 8.40 -17.06 -9.19
N GLU A 145 9.10 -17.02 -10.33
CA GLU A 145 10.54 -17.32 -10.41
C GLU A 145 11.39 -16.11 -10.01
N THR A 146 10.89 -14.89 -10.24
CA THR A 146 11.66 -13.67 -9.96
C THR A 146 11.08 -12.79 -8.87
N ALA A 147 9.80 -12.99 -8.52
CA ALA A 147 9.04 -12.12 -7.61
C ALA A 147 9.11 -10.64 -8.03
N ILE A 148 9.02 -10.37 -9.34
CA ILE A 148 9.11 -9.01 -9.89
C ILE A 148 7.96 -8.12 -9.39
N ILE A 149 8.29 -6.87 -9.12
CA ILE A 149 7.32 -5.82 -8.81
C ILE A 149 7.05 -5.02 -10.09
N ASP A 150 5.98 -5.37 -10.79
CA ASP A 150 5.44 -4.65 -11.93
C ASP A 150 3.90 -4.61 -11.83
N GLN A 151 3.36 -3.44 -11.49
CA GLN A 151 1.92 -3.27 -11.30
C GLN A 151 1.16 -3.19 -12.64
N ILE A 152 1.80 -2.75 -13.71
CA ILE A 152 1.19 -2.67 -15.04
C ILE A 152 1.00 -4.09 -15.58
N ALA A 153 2.05 -4.91 -15.51
CA ALA A 153 1.98 -6.31 -15.92
C ALA A 153 1.03 -7.13 -15.04
N GLY A 154 1.00 -6.86 -13.73
CA GLY A 154 0.00 -7.46 -12.82
C GLY A 154 -1.43 -7.13 -13.21
N THR A 155 -1.70 -5.88 -13.60
CA THR A 155 -3.03 -5.46 -14.08
C THR A 155 -3.40 -6.16 -15.37
N LYS A 156 -2.46 -6.30 -16.32
CA LYS A 156 -2.68 -7.07 -17.55
C LYS A 156 -2.98 -8.55 -17.25
N LEU A 157 -2.30 -9.14 -16.27
CA LEU A 157 -2.59 -10.51 -15.83
C LEU A 157 -4.01 -10.63 -15.26
N ALA A 158 -4.46 -9.66 -14.46
CA ALA A 158 -5.81 -9.63 -13.93
C ALA A 158 -6.87 -9.57 -15.05
N ILE A 159 -6.67 -8.69 -16.04
CA ILE A 159 -7.55 -8.58 -17.22
C ILE A 159 -7.58 -9.89 -18.01
N LYS A 160 -6.41 -10.51 -18.25
CA LYS A 160 -6.29 -11.80 -18.95
C LYS A 160 -7.06 -12.92 -18.23
N LYS A 161 -7.17 -12.86 -16.90
CA LYS A 161 -7.97 -13.80 -16.10
C LYS A 161 -9.46 -13.48 -16.06
N GLY A 162 -9.90 -12.42 -16.73
CA GLY A 162 -11.30 -12.06 -16.90
C GLY A 162 -11.86 -11.15 -15.80
N PHE A 163 -11.02 -10.60 -14.91
CA PHE A 163 -11.48 -9.62 -13.92
C PHE A 163 -11.84 -8.29 -14.60
N LYS A 164 -12.90 -7.63 -14.13
CA LYS A 164 -13.45 -6.42 -14.74
C LYS A 164 -13.27 -5.19 -13.86
N ASN A 165 -13.55 -5.29 -12.56
CA ASN A 165 -13.35 -4.21 -11.59
C ASN A 165 -12.05 -4.47 -10.82
N ILE A 166 -10.97 -3.86 -11.27
CA ILE A 166 -9.61 -4.13 -10.77
C ILE A 166 -9.09 -2.90 -10.04
N VAL A 167 -8.64 -3.04 -8.80
CA VAL A 167 -7.84 -1.99 -8.15
C VAL A 167 -6.37 -2.31 -8.25
N THR A 168 -5.53 -1.32 -8.51
CA THR A 168 -4.08 -1.46 -8.56
C THR A 168 -3.42 -0.48 -7.60
N THR A 169 -2.61 -0.99 -6.68
CA THR A 169 -1.85 -0.13 -5.76
C THR A 169 -0.51 0.26 -6.37
N ILE A 170 -0.20 1.56 -6.37
CA ILE A 170 1.01 2.10 -7.01
C ILE A 170 1.71 3.12 -6.12
N THR A 171 2.98 3.39 -6.42
CA THR A 171 3.78 4.43 -5.76
C THR A 171 4.22 5.55 -6.71
N LYS A 172 4.01 5.39 -8.02
CA LYS A 172 4.50 6.32 -9.06
C LYS A 172 3.39 6.80 -9.99
N GLY A 173 3.30 8.11 -10.19
CA GLY A 173 2.35 8.75 -11.10
C GLY A 173 2.56 8.40 -12.57
N THR A 174 3.78 8.04 -12.97
CA THR A 174 4.04 7.50 -14.30
C THR A 174 3.32 6.17 -14.53
N ASP A 175 3.22 5.32 -13.51
CA ASP A 175 2.49 4.06 -13.57
C ASP A 175 0.97 4.32 -13.52
N ALA A 176 0.51 5.28 -12.72
CA ALA A 176 -0.90 5.70 -12.72
C ALA A 176 -1.36 6.17 -14.12
N LYS A 177 -0.52 6.96 -14.82
CA LYS A 177 -0.81 7.40 -16.19
C LYS A 177 -0.90 6.22 -17.16
N LYS A 178 0.06 5.27 -17.09
CA LYS A 178 0.04 4.07 -17.94
C LYS A 178 -1.18 3.20 -17.68
N LEU A 179 -1.64 3.08 -16.44
CA LEU A 179 -2.87 2.33 -16.11
C LEU A 179 -4.11 3.00 -16.71
N ARG A 180 -4.17 4.34 -16.73
CA ARG A 180 -5.25 5.07 -17.42
C ARG A 180 -5.19 4.92 -18.94
N GLU A 181 -4.01 4.75 -19.51
CA GLU A 181 -3.86 4.43 -20.94
C GLU A 181 -4.30 3.00 -21.22
N LEU A 182 -3.90 2.05 -20.38
CA LEU A 182 -4.29 0.64 -20.45
C LEU A 182 -5.81 0.45 -20.33
N GLU A 183 -6.47 1.16 -19.41
CA GLU A 183 -7.92 1.10 -19.21
C GLU A 183 -8.69 1.39 -20.50
N LYS A 184 -8.22 2.35 -21.31
CA LYS A 184 -8.85 2.73 -22.59
C LYS A 184 -8.77 1.66 -23.66
N GLU A 185 -7.94 0.64 -23.49
CA GLU A 185 -7.86 -0.49 -24.41
C GLU A 185 -9.01 -1.49 -24.20
N TYR A 186 -9.83 -1.33 -23.14
CA TYR A 186 -10.87 -2.29 -22.75
C TYR A 186 -12.17 -1.56 -22.37
N ASP A 187 -13.24 -1.78 -23.14
CA ASP A 187 -14.54 -1.12 -22.90
C ASP A 187 -15.29 -1.66 -21.68
N ASP A 188 -14.97 -2.87 -21.22
CA ASP A 188 -15.68 -3.57 -20.15
C ASP A 188 -14.85 -3.78 -18.87
N VAL A 189 -13.69 -3.11 -18.76
CA VAL A 189 -12.79 -3.17 -17.61
C VAL A 189 -12.68 -1.79 -16.98
N ASN A 190 -12.87 -1.73 -15.66
CA ASN A 190 -12.58 -0.57 -14.83
C ASN A 190 -11.28 -0.82 -14.06
N ILE A 191 -10.30 0.09 -14.22
CA ILE A 191 -9.03 0.06 -13.49
C ILE A 191 -9.03 1.19 -12.48
N TYR A 192 -9.22 0.85 -11.22
CA TYR A 192 -9.10 1.79 -10.11
C TYR A 192 -7.66 1.87 -9.61
N ILE A 193 -7.20 3.07 -9.27
CA ILE A 193 -5.77 3.32 -8.98
C ILE A 193 -5.62 3.94 -7.61
N PHE A 194 -4.94 3.24 -6.70
CA PHE A 194 -4.75 3.66 -5.31
C PHE A 194 -3.27 3.94 -5.05
N SER A 195 -2.91 5.16 -4.67
CA SER A 195 -1.53 5.53 -4.40
C SER A 195 -1.15 5.40 -2.92
N VAL A 196 -0.02 4.74 -2.68
CA VAL A 196 0.54 4.45 -1.35
C VAL A 196 1.98 4.96 -1.26
N HIS A 197 2.52 5.03 -0.02
CA HIS A 197 3.91 5.41 0.25
C HIS A 197 4.34 6.77 -0.34
N SER A 198 3.47 7.78 -0.24
CA SER A 198 3.72 9.12 -0.80
C SER A 198 4.73 9.98 -0.03
N SER A 199 5.24 9.55 1.13
CA SER A 199 6.16 10.37 1.95
C SER A 199 7.33 10.94 1.14
N GLY A 200 7.51 12.26 1.16
CA GLY A 200 8.62 12.95 0.50
C GLY A 200 8.64 12.86 -1.03
N ILE A 201 7.49 12.61 -1.69
CA ILE A 201 7.38 12.78 -3.14
C ILE A 201 7.46 14.26 -3.53
N SER A 202 7.86 14.53 -4.79
CA SER A 202 7.92 15.89 -5.34
C SER A 202 6.53 16.46 -5.66
N ASP A 203 6.46 17.77 -5.88
CA ASP A 203 5.23 18.44 -6.33
C ASP A 203 4.71 17.89 -7.67
N ASP A 204 5.61 17.59 -8.61
CA ASP A 204 5.21 17.04 -9.90
C ASP A 204 4.70 15.61 -9.78
N GLU A 205 5.31 14.80 -8.91
CA GLU A 205 4.83 13.46 -8.59
C GLU A 205 3.43 13.52 -7.95
N ALA A 206 3.24 14.42 -6.98
CA ALA A 206 1.96 14.64 -6.33
C ALA A 206 0.87 15.09 -7.32
N LYS A 207 1.19 15.95 -8.29
CA LYS A 207 0.29 16.32 -9.40
C LYS A 207 -0.10 15.13 -10.25
N GLN A 208 0.86 14.29 -10.65
CA GLN A 208 0.55 13.11 -11.45
C GLN A 208 -0.35 12.14 -10.69
N LEU A 209 -0.06 11.88 -9.41
CA LEU A 209 -0.88 11.02 -8.56
C LEU A 209 -2.28 11.60 -8.35
N SER A 210 -2.41 12.88 -7.97
CA SER A 210 -3.70 13.56 -7.79
C SER A 210 -4.57 13.50 -9.06
N LYS A 211 -3.95 13.68 -10.23
CA LYS A 211 -4.66 13.70 -11.51
C LYS A 211 -5.12 12.32 -11.99
N HIS A 212 -4.33 11.28 -11.73
CA HIS A 212 -4.53 9.98 -12.36
C HIS A 212 -5.06 8.90 -11.40
N CYS A 213 -4.88 9.06 -10.09
CA CYS A 213 -5.38 8.10 -9.10
C CYS A 213 -6.84 8.36 -8.72
N ASP A 214 -7.50 7.34 -8.17
CA ASP A 214 -8.83 7.48 -7.55
C ASP A 214 -8.69 7.79 -6.06
N VAL A 215 -7.72 7.16 -5.41
CA VAL A 215 -7.43 7.34 -3.98
C VAL A 215 -5.94 7.58 -3.80
N SER A 216 -5.58 8.56 -2.99
CA SER A 216 -4.17 8.86 -2.68
C SER A 216 -3.95 9.10 -1.19
N THR A 217 -2.86 8.56 -0.65
CA THR A 217 -2.46 8.79 0.74
C THR A 217 -1.57 10.02 0.87
N GLY A 218 -1.71 10.82 1.92
CA GLY A 218 -0.89 12.02 2.14
C GLY A 218 0.42 11.79 2.92
N CYS A 219 0.45 10.78 3.79
CA CYS A 219 1.63 10.39 4.60
C CYS A 219 2.46 11.58 5.10
N ALA A 220 3.81 11.52 5.07
CA ALA A 220 4.65 12.65 5.43
C ALA A 220 4.98 13.56 4.23
N SER A 221 4.14 13.57 3.18
CA SER A 221 4.37 14.41 2.01
C SER A 221 3.69 15.76 2.15
N LYS A 222 4.48 16.83 2.15
CA LYS A 222 3.98 18.19 2.04
C LYS A 222 3.29 18.43 0.70
N ALA A 223 3.91 17.95 -0.38
CA ALA A 223 3.38 18.06 -1.75
C ALA A 223 1.98 17.42 -1.88
N MET A 224 1.85 16.15 -1.49
CA MET A 224 0.59 15.42 -1.60
C MET A 224 -0.51 15.99 -0.70
N ARG A 225 -0.16 16.43 0.51
CA ARG A 225 -1.11 17.12 1.39
C ARG A 225 -1.60 18.42 0.78
N ASN A 226 -0.70 19.27 0.28
CA ASN A 226 -1.07 20.56 -0.30
C ASN A 226 -1.99 20.43 -1.51
N ILE A 227 -1.72 19.47 -2.40
CA ILE A 227 -2.57 19.26 -3.58
C ILE A 227 -3.89 18.58 -3.20
N GLY A 228 -3.85 17.58 -2.31
CA GLY A 228 -5.04 16.89 -1.84
C GLY A 228 -6.05 17.82 -1.16
N GLU A 229 -5.60 18.73 -0.31
CA GLU A 229 -6.48 19.72 0.34
C GLU A 229 -7.16 20.68 -0.65
N LYS A 230 -6.52 20.94 -1.80
CA LYS A 230 -7.04 21.86 -2.83
C LYS A 230 -7.94 21.18 -3.84
N GLU A 231 -7.60 19.96 -4.24
CA GLU A 231 -8.14 19.31 -5.43
C GLU A 231 -8.96 18.06 -5.13
N SER A 232 -8.84 17.45 -3.95
CA SER A 232 -9.56 16.22 -3.65
C SER A 232 -11.08 16.44 -3.52
N VAL A 233 -11.84 15.45 -3.99
CA VAL A 233 -13.31 15.43 -3.87
C VAL A 233 -13.73 15.18 -2.41
N LEU A 234 -12.95 14.37 -1.70
CA LEU A 234 -13.16 14.05 -0.30
C LEU A 234 -11.81 13.82 0.39
N LYS A 235 -11.67 14.35 1.61
CA LYS A 235 -10.57 14.05 2.51
C LYS A 235 -11.07 13.29 3.73
N ILE A 236 -10.35 12.23 4.12
CA ILE A 236 -10.60 11.46 5.33
C ILE A 236 -9.33 11.37 6.17
N GLY A 237 -9.47 11.63 7.47
CA GLY A 237 -8.36 11.67 8.41
C GLY A 237 -7.57 12.96 8.33
N GLU A 238 -7.01 13.39 9.46
CA GLU A 238 -6.22 14.63 9.54
C GLU A 238 -4.73 14.33 9.73
N SER A 239 -4.40 13.43 10.67
CA SER A 239 -3.01 13.08 10.99
C SER A 239 -2.31 12.36 9.84
N ILE A 240 -2.96 11.36 9.22
CA ILE A 240 -2.54 10.73 7.95
C ILE A 240 -3.75 10.80 7.00
N PRO A 241 -3.87 11.84 6.16
CA PRO A 241 -5.04 12.01 5.32
C PRO A 241 -5.02 11.02 4.15
N ILE A 242 -6.22 10.60 3.75
CA ILE A 242 -6.49 9.88 2.51
C ILE A 242 -7.43 10.75 1.69
N PHE A 243 -7.06 10.97 0.44
CA PHE A 243 -7.75 11.85 -0.50
C PHE A 243 -8.43 11.00 -1.56
N ALA A 244 -9.72 11.24 -1.78
CA ALA A 244 -10.41 10.81 -2.99
C ALA A 244 -10.10 11.81 -4.11
N CYS A 245 -9.36 11.35 -5.11
CA CYS A 245 -8.96 12.12 -6.29
C CYS A 245 -9.98 12.00 -7.43
N SER A 246 -10.92 11.06 -7.35
CA SER A 246 -12.02 10.87 -8.30
C SER A 246 -13.36 10.65 -7.58
N GLN A 247 -14.45 10.67 -8.35
CA GLN A 247 -15.78 10.37 -7.82
C GLN A 247 -15.91 8.91 -7.37
N ALA A 248 -15.34 7.95 -8.13
CA ALA A 248 -15.27 6.55 -7.70
C ALA A 248 -14.45 6.41 -6.41
N GLY A 249 -13.31 7.11 -6.31
CA GLY A 249 -12.52 7.17 -5.08
C GLY A 249 -13.32 7.65 -3.87
N LYS A 250 -14.17 8.68 -4.05
CA LYS A 250 -15.05 9.17 -3.00
C LYS A 250 -16.03 8.08 -2.55
N GLU A 251 -16.69 7.41 -3.49
CA GLU A 251 -17.64 6.33 -3.20
C GLU A 251 -16.98 5.18 -2.43
N PHE A 252 -15.76 4.80 -2.81
CA PHE A 252 -14.99 3.77 -2.11
C PHE A 252 -14.65 4.14 -0.68
N LEU A 253 -14.20 5.38 -0.48
CA LEU A 253 -13.87 5.89 0.84
C LEU A 253 -15.12 6.02 1.73
N GLU A 254 -16.25 6.46 1.17
CA GLU A 254 -17.54 6.52 1.86
C GLU A 254 -18.06 5.12 2.23
N ARG A 255 -17.91 4.14 1.34
CA ARG A 255 -18.25 2.75 1.63
C ARG A 255 -17.45 2.19 2.80
N ARG A 256 -16.15 2.53 2.88
CA ARG A 256 -15.33 2.16 4.04
C ARG A 256 -15.83 2.83 5.32
N ILE A 257 -16.20 4.11 5.29
CA ILE A 257 -16.78 4.81 6.44
C ILE A 257 -18.07 4.10 6.91
N GLU A 258 -18.94 3.73 5.97
CA GLU A 258 -20.19 3.04 6.28
C GLU A 258 -19.94 1.70 6.99
N LYS A 259 -18.99 0.89 6.47
CA LYS A 259 -18.64 -0.42 7.08
C LYS A 259 -18.12 -0.30 8.51
N ILE A 260 -17.36 0.76 8.83
CA ILE A 260 -16.80 0.96 10.17
C ILE A 260 -17.74 1.68 11.13
N GLY A 261 -18.76 2.41 10.63
CA GLY A 261 -19.72 3.15 11.44
C GLY A 261 -19.15 4.37 12.18
N GLU A 262 -17.88 4.71 11.97
CA GLU A 262 -17.18 5.81 12.64
C GLU A 262 -16.41 6.67 11.64
N ARG A 263 -16.29 7.97 11.92
CA ARG A 263 -15.40 8.87 11.17
C ARG A 263 -14.12 9.13 11.96
N PRO A 264 -12.96 9.26 11.29
CA PRO A 264 -11.73 9.62 11.98
C PRO A 264 -11.87 10.93 12.76
N LYS A 265 -11.30 10.96 13.98
CA LYS A 265 -11.30 12.14 14.84
C LYS A 265 -10.55 13.30 14.18
N LYS A 266 -11.06 14.53 14.39
CA LYS A 266 -10.46 15.78 13.92
C LYS A 266 -9.48 16.33 14.97
N ASP A 267 -8.39 15.62 15.19
CA ASP A 267 -7.28 16.09 16.03
C ASP A 267 -5.94 15.84 15.31
N PRO A 268 -5.47 16.82 14.50
CA PRO A 268 -4.32 16.63 13.64
C PRO A 268 -3.01 16.59 14.45
N ASN A 269 -2.31 15.48 14.36
CA ASN A 269 -0.92 15.37 14.76
C ASN A 269 -0.13 14.73 13.60
N PRO A 270 0.28 15.51 12.58
CA PRO A 270 0.91 14.96 11.38
C PRO A 270 2.30 14.36 11.67
N PRO A 271 2.86 13.56 10.75
CA PRO A 271 4.26 13.17 10.80
C PRO A 271 5.17 14.39 10.82
N LYS A 272 6.34 14.25 11.44
CA LYS A 272 7.34 15.32 11.55
C LYS A 272 8.71 14.82 11.09
N PRO A 273 9.50 15.67 10.41
CA PRO A 273 8.99 16.74 9.54
C PRO A 273 8.04 16.20 8.46
N LEU A 274 7.23 17.10 7.88
CA LEU A 274 6.66 16.87 6.56
C LEU A 274 7.75 17.19 5.52
N LEU A 275 7.96 16.26 4.60
CA LEU A 275 8.96 16.31 3.54
C LEU A 275 8.39 16.91 2.25
#